data_AF-A0A940WR33-F1
#
_entry.id   AF-A0A940WR33-F1
#
_cell.length_a   1.000
_cell.length_b   1.000
_cell.length_c   1.000
_cell.angle_alpha   90.00
_cell.angle_beta   90.00
_cell.angle_gamma   90.00
#
_symmetry.space_group_name_H-M   'P 1'
#
loop_
_entity.id
_entity.type
_entity.pdbx_description
1 polymer ?
#
loop_
_entity_poly.entity_id
_entity_poly.type
_entity_poly.pdbx_seq_one_letter_code
_entity_poly.pdbx_strand_id
1 'polypeptide(L)'
;MLHVVPAGTRPAHGGAVVDAEDVYLPYLAEADVLGILVRPDFYVFGGFRDAAEANALVHDLRRRLAPRRPPADPAALTRPR
;
A
#
# COMPACT_ATOMS: atom_id res chain seq x y z
N MET A 1 0.81 7.71 5.33
CA MET A 1 -0.61 7.44 5.08
C MET A 1 -1.23 8.73 4.57
N LEU A 2 -1.91 8.68 3.42
CA LEU A 2 -2.61 9.84 2.86
C LEU A 2 -4.08 9.75 3.27
N HIS A 3 -4.68 10.87 3.65
CA HIS A 3 -6.10 10.96 3.96
C HIS A 3 -6.80 11.65 2.79
N VAL A 4 -7.64 10.90 2.07
CA VAL A 4 -8.43 11.45 0.98
C VAL A 4 -9.62 12.20 1.57
N VAL A 5 -9.83 13.44 1.15
CA VAL A 5 -10.94 14.29 1.62
C VAL A 5 -11.82 14.71 0.45
N PRO A 6 -13.12 15.01 0.68
CA PRO A 6 -14.06 15.34 -0.39
C PRO A 6 -13.62 16.52 -1.26
N ALA A 7 -14.08 16.54 -2.52
CA ALA A 7 -13.94 17.67 -3.43
C ALA A 7 -14.40 18.99 -2.76
N GLY A 8 -13.69 20.08 -3.03
CA GLY A 8 -13.99 21.39 -2.44
C GLY A 8 -13.58 21.56 -0.97
N THR A 9 -13.09 20.50 -0.31
CA THR A 9 -12.53 20.62 1.04
C THR A 9 -11.20 21.38 1.01
N ARG A 10 -11.02 22.35 1.91
CA ARG A 10 -9.70 22.93 2.14
C ARG A 10 -8.88 21.96 3.02
N PRO A 11 -7.82 21.32 2.51
CA PRO A 11 -7.06 20.35 3.28
C PRO A 11 -6.40 21.03 4.47
N ALA A 12 -6.66 20.51 5.67
CA ALA A 12 -6.30 21.18 6.90
C ALA A 12 -4.80 21.10 7.23
N HIS A 13 -4.09 20.03 6.82
CA HIS A 13 -2.69 19.75 7.18
C HIS A 13 -1.98 18.82 6.17
N GLY A 14 -0.66 18.66 6.31
CA GLY A 14 0.16 17.78 5.47
C GLY A 14 -0.29 16.32 5.53
N GLY A 15 -0.53 15.71 4.37
CA GLY A 15 -1.00 14.34 4.22
C GLY A 15 -2.48 14.21 3.86
N ALA A 16 -3.26 15.30 3.93
CA ALA A 16 -4.61 15.35 3.35
C ALA A 16 -4.53 15.64 1.84
N VAL A 17 -5.28 14.89 1.03
CA VAL A 17 -5.36 15.05 -0.43
C VAL A 17 -6.81 15.18 -0.83
N VAL A 18 -7.13 16.19 -1.63
CA VAL A 18 -8.50 16.42 -2.11
C VAL A 18 -8.78 15.44 -3.25
N ASP A 19 -9.90 14.73 -3.16
CA ASP A 19 -10.48 13.96 -4.26
C ASP A 19 -11.11 14.92 -5.28
N ALA A 20 -10.26 15.57 -6.08
CA ALA A 20 -10.68 16.71 -6.92
C ALA A 20 -11.77 16.37 -7.94
N GLU A 21 -11.76 15.12 -8.43
CA GLU A 21 -12.67 14.63 -9.47
C GLU A 21 -13.78 13.73 -8.89
N ASP A 22 -13.87 13.62 -7.55
CA ASP A 22 -14.86 12.77 -6.85
C ASP A 22 -14.84 11.31 -7.34
N VAL A 23 -13.64 10.72 -7.47
CA VAL A 23 -13.45 9.36 -7.99
C VAL A 23 -13.11 8.38 -6.88
N TYR A 24 -12.22 8.77 -5.96
CA TYR A 24 -11.68 7.85 -4.97
C TYR A 24 -12.68 7.55 -3.86
N LEU A 25 -13.35 8.54 -3.29
CA LEU A 25 -14.28 8.32 -2.18
C LEU A 25 -15.50 7.48 -2.62
N PRO A 26 -16.14 7.73 -3.78
CA PRO A 26 -17.18 6.84 -4.29
C PRO A 26 -16.67 5.42 -4.55
N TYR A 27 -15.50 5.27 -5.18
CA TYR A 27 -14.89 3.96 -5.42
C TYR A 27 -14.65 3.16 -4.13
N LEU A 28 -14.14 3.81 -3.08
CA LEU A 28 -13.93 3.16 -1.78
C LEU A 28 -15.25 2.74 -1.13
N ALA A 29 -16.29 3.57 -1.24
CA ALA A 29 -17.62 3.27 -0.74
C ALA A 29 -18.26 2.09 -1.48
N GLU A 30 -18.18 2.05 -2.81
CA GLU A 30 -18.66 0.94 -3.63
C GLU A 30 -17.93 -0.38 -3.32
N ALA A 31 -16.64 -0.29 -3.02
CA ALA A 31 -15.82 -1.45 -2.67
C ALA A 31 -15.95 -1.89 -1.19
N ASP A 32 -16.75 -1.20 -0.37
CA ASP A 32 -16.86 -1.43 1.08
C ASP A 32 -15.50 -1.45 1.79
N VAL A 33 -14.65 -0.45 1.52
CA VAL A 33 -13.33 -0.32 2.17
C VAL A 33 -13.12 1.10 2.70
N LEU A 34 -12.33 1.22 3.77
CA LEU A 34 -11.95 2.51 4.34
C LEU A 34 -10.66 3.07 3.73
N GLY A 35 -9.91 2.24 3.00
CA GLY A 35 -8.68 2.66 2.37
C GLY A 35 -8.06 1.57 1.52
N ILE A 36 -7.03 1.97 0.78
CA ILE A 36 -6.26 1.11 -0.12
C ILE A 36 -4.76 1.25 0.15
N LEU A 37 -4.03 0.16 -0.11
CA LEU A 37 -2.58 0.17 -0.16
C LEU A 37 -2.14 0.21 -1.62
N VAL A 38 -1.38 1.24 -1.99
CA VAL A 38 -0.83 1.40 -3.36
C VAL A 38 0.62 0.93 -3.37
N ARG A 39 0.99 0.14 -4.39
CA ARG A 39 2.36 -0.30 -4.62
C ARG A 39 3.25 0.87 -5.06
N PRO A 40 4.59 0.77 -4.90
CA PRO A 40 5.51 1.79 -5.40
C PRO A 40 5.41 2.07 -6.90
N ASP A 41 4.89 1.13 -7.69
CA ASP A 41 4.59 1.25 -9.11
C ASP A 41 3.18 1.78 -9.43
N PHE A 42 2.51 2.42 -8.47
CA PHE A 42 1.21 3.11 -8.62
C PHE A 42 -0.01 2.22 -8.89
N TYR A 43 0.09 0.91 -8.62
CA TYR A 43 -1.05 -0.02 -8.68
C TYR A 43 -1.66 -0.29 -7.30
N VAL A 44 -2.98 -0.44 -7.22
CA VAL A 44 -3.66 -0.89 -5.99
C VAL A 44 -3.24 -2.32 -5.65
N PHE A 45 -2.73 -2.51 -4.44
CA PHE A 45 -2.37 -3.80 -3.89
C PHE A 45 -3.56 -4.51 -3.24
N GLY A 46 -4.40 -3.75 -2.51
CA GLY A 46 -5.60 -4.24 -1.84
C GLY A 46 -6.26 -3.16 -0.99
N GLY A 47 -7.46 -3.44 -0.50
CA GLY A 47 -8.22 -2.58 0.41
C GLY A 47 -8.34 -3.15 1.83
N PHE A 48 -8.75 -2.31 2.77
CA PHE A 48 -8.98 -2.70 4.17
C PHE A 48 -10.15 -1.91 4.77
N ARG A 49 -10.85 -2.54 5.72
CA ARG A 49 -12.01 -1.97 6.43
C ARG A 49 -11.69 -1.55 7.86
N ASP A 50 -10.57 -2.00 8.41
CA ASP A 50 -10.15 -1.66 9.75
C ASP A 50 -8.62 -1.71 9.93
N ALA A 51 -8.15 -1.35 11.13
CA ALA A 51 -6.74 -1.30 11.45
C ALA A 51 -6.05 -2.68 11.48
N ALA A 52 -6.79 -3.75 11.80
CA ALA A 52 -6.24 -5.10 11.80
C ALA A 52 -6.01 -5.59 10.37
N GLU A 53 -6.99 -5.38 9.48
CA GLU A 53 -6.89 -5.65 8.05
C GLU A 53 -5.78 -4.81 7.40
N ALA A 54 -5.63 -3.54 7.78
CA ALA A 54 -4.54 -2.68 7.30
C ALA A 54 -3.16 -3.26 7.66
N ASN A 55 -2.96 -3.68 8.91
CA ASN A 55 -1.70 -4.30 9.34
C ASN A 55 -1.42 -5.60 8.59
N ALA A 56 -2.43 -6.45 8.41
CA ALA A 56 -2.30 -7.70 7.66
C ALA A 56 -1.89 -7.45 6.19
N LEU A 57 -2.49 -6.45 5.55
CA LEU A 57 -2.22 -6.08 4.16
C LEU A 57 -0.79 -5.56 3.98
N VAL A 58 -0.31 -4.73 4.91
CA VAL A 58 1.09 -4.26 4.92
C VAL A 58 2.07 -5.42 5.07
N HIS A 59 1.77 -6.38 5.96
CA HIS A 59 2.59 -7.58 6.11
C HIS A 59 2.62 -8.43 4.84
N ASP A 60 1.49 -8.57 4.14
CA ASP A 60 1.43 -9.31 2.89
C ASP A 60 2.22 -8.63 1.77
N LEU A 61 2.10 -7.31 1.63
CA LEU A 61 2.92 -6.55 0.69
C LEU A 61 4.42 -6.77 0.95
N ARG A 62 4.84 -6.67 2.22
CA ARG A 62 6.25 -6.90 2.61
C ARG A 62 6.73 -8.29 2.23
N ARG A 63 5.92 -9.32 2.45
CA ARG A 63 6.27 -10.70 2.05
C ARG A 63 6.44 -10.85 0.54
N ARG A 64 5.57 -10.21 -0.25
CA ARG A 64 5.60 -10.32 -1.72
C ARG A 64 6.68 -9.46 -2.37
N LEU A 65 7.05 -8.34 -1.75
CA LEU A 65 8.16 -7.48 -2.19
C LEU A 65 9.53 -7.92 -1.67
N ALA A 66 9.59 -8.80 -0.66
CA ALA A 66 10.86 -9.28 -0.14
C ALA A 66 11.65 -9.94 -1.28
N PRO A 67 12.92 -9.53 -1.50
CA PRO A 67 13.74 -10.15 -2.52
C PRO A 67 13.81 -11.65 -2.23
N ARG A 68 13.54 -12.46 -3.25
CA ARG A 68 13.66 -13.90 -3.14
C ARG A 68 15.15 -14.19 -2.90
N ARG A 69 15.53 -14.45 -1.65
CA ARG A 69 16.90 -14.86 -1.33
C ARG A 69 17.15 -16.14 -2.13
N PRO A 70 18.10 -16.17 -3.08
CA PRO A 70 18.46 -17.42 -3.69
C PRO A 70 18.91 -18.37 -2.56
N PRO A 71 18.64 -19.69 -2.67
CA PRO A 71 19.17 -20.64 -1.71
C PRO A 71 20.66 -20.36 -1.55
N ALA A 72 21.13 -20.30 -0.30
CA ALA A 72 22.55 -20.12 -0.05
C ALA A 72 23.28 -21.23 -0.77
N ASP A 73 24.08 -20.89 -1.79
CA ASP A 73 24.92 -21.86 -2.46
C ASP A 73 26.04 -22.25 -1.48
N PRO A 74 26.04 -23.49 -0.95
CA PRO A 74 27.11 -23.92 -0.05
C PRO A 74 28.48 -23.92 -0.74
N ALA A 75 28.55 -23.89 -2.08
CA ALA A 75 29.80 -23.82 -2.84
C ALA A 75 30.37 -22.40 -3.02
N ALA A 76 29.59 -21.35 -2.70
CA ALA A 76 30.03 -19.97 -2.87
C ALA A 76 30.98 -19.48 -1.75
N LEU A 77 31.04 -20.17 -0.61
CA LEU A 77 31.98 -19.85 0.47
C LEU A 77 33.39 -20.43 0.28
N THR A 78 33.62 -21.31 -0.71
CA THR A 78 34.85 -22.10 -0.81
C THR A 78 35.81 -21.67 -1.92
N ARG A 79 35.48 -20.64 -2.73
CA ARG A 79 36.39 -20.16 -3.77
C ARG A 79 37.28 -19.01 -3.25
N PRO A 80 38.61 -19.16 -3.20
CA PRO A 80 39.51 -18.07 -2.86
C PRO A 80 39.50 -17.00 -3.97
N ARG A 81 39.64 -15.74 -3.55
CA ARG A 81 39.71 -14.55 -4.42
C ARG A 81 40.98 -14.50 -5.25
#